data_AF-A0AAJ1VL24-F1
#
_entry.id   AF-A0AAJ1VL24-F1
#
_cell.length_a   1.000
_cell.length_b   1.000
_cell.length_c   1.000
_cell.angle_alpha   90.00
_cell.angle_beta   90.00
_cell.angle_gamma   90.00
#
_symmetry.space_group_name_H-M   'P 1'
#
loop_
_entity.id
_entity.type
_entity.pdbx_description
1 polymer ?
#
loop_
_entity_poly.entity_id
_entity_poly.type
_entity_poly.pdbx_seq_one_letter_code
_entity_poly.pdbx_strand_id
1 'polypeptide(L)'
;MKYLFLILFSAIGIQCTVKNETAYFDHRFVVIDAKIFKIEEKSNMIVYHFKNTKLAGIFASEKKCDQSLKSWKKIKLNKSYKLILSPMIIANTRASAFDITINGDFIWSSDMKEKYYDNCNNVCGNKIYEIK
;
A
#
# COMPACT_ATOMS: atom_id res chain seq x y z
N MET A 1 3.73 66.70 16.28
CA MET A 1 4.33 65.37 16.06
C MET A 1 3.22 64.32 16.16
N LYS A 2 2.59 64.03 15.03
CA LYS A 2 1.55 63.00 14.86
C LYS A 2 1.98 62.21 13.62
N TYR A 3 1.66 60.91 13.57
CA TYR A 3 2.07 59.95 12.52
C TYR A 3 3.43 59.27 12.74
N LEU A 4 3.55 58.46 13.79
CA LEU A 4 4.64 57.47 13.92
C LEU A 4 4.17 56.08 14.37
N PHE A 5 2.87 55.76 14.23
CA PHE A 5 2.29 54.51 14.76
C PHE A 5 1.43 53.73 13.75
N LEU A 6 1.79 53.73 12.46
CA LEU A 6 0.96 53.07 11.43
C LEU A 6 1.69 52.16 10.45
N ILE A 7 2.92 51.73 10.78
CA ILE A 7 3.65 50.77 9.93
C ILE A 7 4.34 49.73 10.81
N LEU A 8 3.58 48.91 11.52
CA LEU A 8 4.14 47.70 12.15
C LEU A 8 3.17 46.51 12.25
N PHE A 9 2.08 46.51 11.46
CA PHE A 9 1.04 45.47 11.55
C PHE A 9 0.71 44.75 10.23
N SER A 10 1.51 44.91 9.17
CA SER A 10 1.24 44.25 7.87
C SER A 10 2.20 43.11 7.50
N ALA A 11 3.11 42.70 8.40
CA ALA A 11 4.11 41.66 8.10
C ALA A 11 3.92 40.35 8.89
N ILE A 12 2.73 40.08 9.44
CA ILE A 12 2.36 38.72 9.82
C ILE A 12 1.76 38.06 8.58
N GLY A 13 2.62 37.94 7.56
CA GLY A 13 2.38 37.11 6.40
C GLY A 13 2.22 35.69 6.91
N ILE A 14 1.01 35.18 6.69
CA ILE A 14 0.57 33.80 6.88
C ILE A 14 1.74 32.88 6.50
N GLN A 15 2.45 32.37 7.52
CA GLN A 15 3.27 31.18 7.35
C GLN A 15 2.28 30.08 7.01
N CYS A 16 2.05 29.86 5.72
CA CYS A 16 1.60 28.58 5.21
C CYS A 16 2.63 27.56 5.67
N THR A 17 2.47 27.07 6.90
CA THR A 17 2.97 25.77 7.28
C THR A 17 2.15 24.79 6.47
N VAL A 18 2.55 24.63 5.21
CA VAL A 18 2.39 23.35 4.55
C VAL A 18 3.21 22.43 5.44
N LYS A 19 2.55 21.83 6.44
CA LYS A 19 2.96 20.54 6.95
C LYS A 19 2.90 19.65 5.72
N ASN A 20 3.99 19.62 4.98
CA ASN A 20 4.37 18.43 4.28
C ASN A 20 4.43 17.41 5.40
N GLU A 21 3.34 16.68 5.59
CA GLU A 21 3.39 15.34 6.12
C GLU A 21 4.27 14.60 5.11
N THR A 22 5.58 14.79 5.23
CA THR A 22 6.54 13.80 4.79
C THR A 22 6.19 12.60 5.64
N ALA A 23 5.23 11.81 5.13
CA ALA A 23 5.10 10.41 5.46
C ALA A 23 6.54 9.90 5.46
N TYR A 24 6.99 9.47 6.63
CA TYR A 24 8.29 8.86 6.82
C TYR A 24 8.33 7.66 5.88
N PHE A 25 8.83 7.86 4.65
CA PHE A 25 8.93 6.82 3.64
C PHE A 25 10.10 5.95 4.02
N ASP A 26 9.80 4.99 4.87
CA ASP A 26 10.62 3.83 5.06
C ASP A 26 10.84 3.17 3.68
N HIS A 27 12.09 3.05 3.24
CA HIS A 27 12.48 2.45 1.95
C HIS A 27 11.98 0.99 1.78
N ARG A 28 11.35 0.41 2.81
CA ARG A 28 10.76 -0.92 2.84
C ARG A 28 9.40 -1.05 2.15
N PHE A 29 8.71 0.04 1.80
CA PHE A 29 7.36 -0.07 1.22
C PHE A 29 7.20 0.69 -0.10
N VAL A 30 6.37 0.15 -0.98
CA VAL A 30 5.96 0.78 -2.23
C VAL A 30 4.48 1.11 -2.15
N VAL A 31 4.14 2.38 -2.30
CA VAL A 31 2.74 2.83 -2.34
C VAL A 31 2.31 2.98 -3.80
N ILE A 32 1.24 2.30 -4.18
CA ILE A 32 0.69 2.39 -5.54
C ILE A 32 -0.81 2.61 -5.53
N ASP A 33 -1.31 3.35 -6.53
CA ASP A 33 -2.73 3.35 -6.86
C ASP A 33 -3.01 2.20 -7.83
N ALA A 34 -3.84 1.24 -7.41
CA ALA A 34 -4.18 0.07 -8.20
C ALA A 34 -5.58 -0.47 -7.90
N LYS A 35 -6.14 -1.22 -8.85
CA LYS A 35 -7.42 -1.92 -8.69
C LYS A 35 -7.15 -3.37 -8.31
N ILE A 36 -7.76 -3.83 -7.22
CA ILE A 36 -7.87 -5.27 -6.93
C ILE A 36 -8.93 -5.83 -7.87
N PHE A 37 -8.54 -6.69 -8.81
CA PHE A 37 -9.45 -7.20 -9.84
C PHE A 37 -9.81 -8.67 -9.66
N LYS A 38 -9.05 -9.43 -8.86
CA LYS A 38 -9.31 -10.82 -8.52
C LYS A 38 -8.86 -11.10 -7.09
N ILE A 39 -9.65 -11.92 -6.40
CA ILE A 39 -9.38 -12.41 -5.05
C ILE A 39 -9.55 -13.92 -5.09
N GLU A 40 -8.54 -14.67 -4.69
CA GLU A 40 -8.60 -16.12 -4.55
C GLU A 40 -8.54 -16.50 -3.07
N GLU A 41 -9.44 -17.37 -2.64
CA GLU A 41 -9.36 -17.96 -1.31
C GLU A 41 -8.58 -19.27 -1.37
N LYS A 42 -7.53 -19.36 -0.56
CA LYS A 42 -6.72 -20.57 -0.32
C LYS A 42 -6.96 -21.06 1.10
N SER A 43 -6.31 -22.12 1.58
CA SER A 43 -6.71 -22.74 2.86
C SER A 43 -6.70 -21.75 4.03
N ASN A 44 -5.57 -21.07 4.26
CA ASN A 44 -5.38 -20.14 5.39
C ASN A 44 -5.15 -18.68 5.00
N MET A 45 -5.27 -18.37 3.71
CA MET A 45 -4.88 -17.08 3.14
C MET A 45 -5.80 -16.65 2.02
N ILE A 46 -5.70 -15.38 1.67
CA ILE A 46 -6.37 -14.76 0.55
C ILE A 46 -5.29 -14.18 -0.37
N VAL A 47 -5.35 -14.54 -1.65
CA VAL A 47 -4.44 -14.06 -2.68
C VAL A 47 -5.13 -12.96 -3.47
N TYR A 48 -4.47 -11.81 -3.58
CA TYR A 48 -4.98 -10.61 -4.23
C TYR A 48 -4.23 -10.36 -5.51
N HIS A 49 -4.96 -10.26 -6.62
CA HIS A 49 -4.40 -9.78 -7.87
C HIS A 49 -4.84 -8.33 -8.08
N PHE A 50 -3.87 -7.47 -8.34
CA PHE A 50 -4.10 -6.06 -8.56
C PHE A 50 -3.39 -5.59 -9.84
N LYS A 51 -3.89 -4.49 -10.40
CA LYS A 51 -3.26 -3.86 -11.56
C LYS A 51 -3.53 -2.37 -11.62
N ASN A 52 -2.63 -1.65 -12.27
CA ASN A 52 -2.84 -0.31 -12.77
C ASN A 52 -2.39 -0.22 -14.24
N THR A 53 -2.20 0.98 -14.76
CA THR A 53 -1.79 1.18 -16.17
C THR A 53 -0.35 0.75 -16.45
N LYS A 54 0.49 0.60 -15.42
CA LYS A 54 1.93 0.35 -15.54
C LYS A 54 2.34 -1.07 -15.14
N LEU A 55 1.61 -1.70 -14.22
CA LEU A 55 1.98 -3.01 -13.66
C LEU A 55 0.76 -3.82 -13.24
N ALA A 56 0.97 -5.13 -13.17
CA ALA A 56 0.11 -6.08 -12.47
C ALA A 56 0.93 -6.77 -11.38
N GLY A 57 0.28 -7.15 -10.29
CA GLY A 57 0.97 -7.79 -9.18
C GLY A 57 0.05 -8.66 -8.34
N ILE A 58 0.71 -9.44 -7.48
CA ILE A 58 0.09 -10.38 -6.56
C ILE A 58 0.67 -10.15 -5.17
N PHE A 59 -0.18 -10.21 -4.16
CA PHE A 59 0.24 -10.37 -2.76
C PHE A 59 -0.72 -11.32 -2.05
N ALA A 60 -0.25 -11.90 -0.95
CA ALA A 60 -1.05 -12.72 -0.07
C ALA A 60 -1.29 -12.03 1.27
N SER A 61 -2.43 -12.33 1.90
CA SER A 61 -2.74 -11.90 3.27
C SER A 61 -3.43 -13.04 4.02
N GLU A 62 -3.26 -13.08 5.34
CA GLU A 62 -3.96 -14.04 6.19
C GLU A 62 -5.48 -13.81 6.17
N LYS A 63 -6.25 -14.90 6.25
CA LYS A 63 -7.72 -14.82 6.29
C LYS A 63 -8.25 -14.13 7.55
N LYS A 64 -7.62 -14.42 8.68
CA LYS A 64 -8.01 -13.91 9.99
C LYS A 64 -7.03 -12.84 10.42
N CYS A 65 -7.56 -11.73 10.90
CA CYS A 65 -6.74 -10.74 11.57
C CYS A 65 -7.60 -9.90 12.52
N ASP A 66 -7.00 -9.52 13.65
CA ASP A 66 -7.67 -8.81 14.75
C ASP A 66 -7.81 -7.29 14.50
N GLN A 67 -8.07 -6.89 13.26
CA GLN A 67 -8.34 -5.49 12.91
C GLN A 67 -9.83 -5.19 13.12
N SER A 68 -10.21 -4.87 14.36
CA SER A 68 -11.59 -4.52 14.77
C SER A 68 -11.95 -3.04 14.61
N LEU A 69 -11.09 -2.24 13.99
CA LEU A 69 -11.27 -0.79 13.90
C LEU A 69 -12.32 -0.39 12.84
N LYS A 70 -13.20 0.57 13.20
CA LYS A 70 -14.28 1.10 12.35
C LYS A 70 -13.81 1.68 11.00
N SER A 71 -12.52 1.98 10.85
CA SER A 71 -11.93 2.57 9.65
C SER A 71 -11.66 1.56 8.52
N TRP A 72 -11.70 0.26 8.79
CA TRP A 72 -11.49 -0.78 7.79
C TRP A 72 -12.75 -1.04 6.98
N LYS A 73 -12.65 -0.95 5.66
CA LYS A 73 -13.78 -1.14 4.73
C LYS A 73 -13.63 -2.45 3.97
N LYS A 74 -14.75 -3.08 3.62
CA LYS A 74 -14.75 -4.27 2.74
C LYS A 74 -14.13 -3.93 1.38
N ILE A 75 -13.24 -4.79 0.89
CA ILE A 75 -12.66 -4.67 -0.44
C ILE A 75 -13.76 -4.89 -1.49
N LYS A 76 -13.77 -4.04 -2.51
CA LYS A 76 -14.64 -4.10 -3.68
C LYS A 76 -13.75 -4.33 -4.90
N LEU A 77 -14.06 -5.36 -5.67
CA LEU A 77 -13.35 -5.63 -6.93
C LEU A 77 -13.47 -4.43 -7.88
N ASN A 78 -12.41 -4.20 -8.65
CA ASN A 78 -12.27 -3.15 -9.67
C ASN A 78 -12.37 -1.70 -9.14
N LYS A 79 -12.48 -1.50 -7.82
CA LYS A 79 -12.27 -0.20 -7.18
C LYS A 79 -10.77 0.07 -7.05
N SER A 80 -10.35 1.31 -7.28
CA SER A 80 -8.97 1.74 -7.06
C SER A 80 -8.70 2.00 -5.57
N TYR A 81 -7.52 1.60 -5.12
CA TYR A 81 -7.03 1.77 -3.75
C TYR A 81 -5.57 2.21 -3.77
N LYS A 82 -5.15 3.00 -2.77
CA LYS A 82 -3.73 3.11 -2.40
C LYS A 82 -3.33 1.84 -1.66
N LEU A 83 -2.51 1.01 -2.29
CA LEU A 83 -1.95 -0.20 -1.69
C LEU A 83 -0.56 0.12 -1.14
N ILE A 84 -0.31 -0.22 0.13
CA ILE A 84 1.02 -0.16 0.74
C ILE A 84 1.63 -1.55 0.64
N LEU A 85 2.54 -1.76 -0.31
CA LEU A 85 3.10 -3.07 -0.63
C LEU A 85 4.51 -3.24 -0.07
N SER A 86 4.79 -4.41 0.49
CA SER A 86 6.14 -4.84 0.89
C SER A 86 6.78 -5.60 -0.27
N PRO A 87 7.87 -5.11 -0.89
CA PRO A 87 8.55 -5.83 -1.94
C PRO A 87 9.24 -7.08 -1.37
N MET A 88 9.33 -8.13 -2.18
CA MET A 88 10.11 -9.31 -1.83
C MET A 88 11.58 -8.95 -1.66
N ILE A 89 12.18 -9.30 -0.52
CA ILE A 89 13.62 -9.14 -0.30
C ILE A 89 14.32 -10.36 -0.91
N ILE A 90 14.78 -10.22 -2.15
CA ILE A 90 15.60 -11.24 -2.80
C ILE A 90 17.05 -11.00 -2.38
N ALA A 91 17.56 -11.80 -1.45
CA ALA A 91 19.00 -11.83 -1.18
C ALA A 91 19.73 -12.20 -2.48
N ASN A 92 20.79 -11.46 -2.85
CA ASN A 92 21.60 -11.57 -4.07
C ASN A 92 22.06 -13.01 -4.35
N THR A 93 21.14 -13.81 -4.86
CA THR A 93 21.33 -15.16 -5.34
C THR A 93 21.16 -15.05 -6.85
N ARG A 94 22.06 -15.69 -7.60
CA ARG A 94 21.95 -15.80 -9.05
C ARG A 94 20.73 -16.69 -9.35
N ALA A 95 19.53 -16.15 -9.20
CA ALA A 95 18.32 -16.95 -9.08
C ALA A 95 17.78 -17.31 -10.48
N SER A 96 17.81 -18.61 -10.75
CA SER A 96 16.94 -19.33 -11.68
C SER A 96 15.46 -19.15 -11.33
N ALA A 97 14.57 -19.66 -12.19
CA ALA A 97 13.14 -19.66 -11.91
C ALA A 97 12.84 -20.26 -10.52
N PHE A 98 11.95 -19.62 -9.76
CA PHE A 98 11.54 -20.05 -8.42
C PHE A 98 10.05 -19.80 -8.18
N ASP A 99 9.48 -20.59 -7.27
CA ASP A 99 8.07 -20.54 -6.90
C ASP A 99 7.91 -20.06 -5.46
N ILE A 100 6.84 -19.30 -5.23
CA ILE A 100 6.36 -18.90 -3.91
C ILE A 100 5.17 -19.78 -3.54
N THR A 101 5.38 -20.55 -2.49
CA THR A 101 4.36 -21.39 -1.86
C THR A 101 4.22 -20.96 -0.40
N ILE A 102 3.00 -20.76 0.07
CA ILE A 102 2.72 -20.41 1.46
C ILE A 102 1.78 -21.46 2.02
N ASN A 103 2.18 -22.12 3.11
CA ASN A 103 1.42 -23.21 3.73
C ASN A 103 1.02 -24.35 2.76
N GLY A 104 1.88 -24.65 1.78
CA GLY A 104 1.62 -25.68 0.75
C GLY A 104 0.75 -25.23 -0.42
N ASP A 105 0.16 -24.03 -0.36
CA ASP A 105 -0.59 -23.45 -1.47
C ASP A 105 0.35 -22.64 -2.38
N PHE A 106 0.36 -22.97 -3.67
CA PHE A 106 1.09 -22.21 -4.69
C PHE A 106 0.46 -20.81 -4.87
N ILE A 107 1.30 -19.77 -4.84
CA ILE A 107 0.88 -18.36 -4.89
C ILE A 107 1.38 -17.66 -6.14
N TRP A 108 2.65 -17.85 -6.49
CA TRP A 108 3.29 -17.13 -7.59
C TRP A 108 4.55 -17.87 -8.05
N SER A 109 4.96 -17.65 -9.30
CA SER A 109 6.26 -18.09 -9.81
C SER A 109 6.94 -16.96 -10.59
N SER A 110 8.27 -16.96 -10.59
CA SER A 110 9.09 -15.99 -11.33
C SER A 110 8.88 -15.96 -12.84
N ASP A 111 8.21 -16.96 -13.41
CA ASP A 111 7.81 -17.00 -14.82
C ASP A 111 6.50 -16.23 -15.10
N MET A 112 5.75 -15.88 -14.05
CA MET A 112 4.52 -15.10 -14.15
C MET A 112 4.81 -13.64 -14.50
N LYS A 113 3.89 -13.02 -15.24
CA LYS A 113 4.02 -11.61 -15.64
C LYS A 113 3.76 -10.65 -14.49
N GLU A 114 2.93 -11.05 -13.54
CA GLU A 114 2.62 -10.29 -12.34
C GLU A 114 3.85 -10.21 -11.43
N LYS A 115 4.08 -9.04 -10.80
CA LYS A 115 5.10 -8.90 -9.77
C LYS A 115 4.57 -9.39 -8.42
N TYR A 116 5.35 -10.22 -7.73
CA TYR A 116 5.04 -10.62 -6.36
C TYR A 116 5.47 -9.58 -5.33
N TYR A 117 4.66 -9.44 -4.29
CA TYR A 117 4.90 -8.63 -3.10
C TYR A 117 4.57 -9.47 -1.86
N ASP A 118 5.45 -9.43 -0.87
CA ASP A 118 5.34 -10.27 0.34
C ASP A 118 4.07 -9.96 1.15
N ASN A 119 3.65 -8.70 1.17
CA ASN A 119 2.46 -8.27 1.91
C ASN A 119 1.87 -6.97 1.34
N CYS A 120 0.61 -6.68 1.70
CA CYS A 120 0.01 -5.36 1.62
C CYS A 120 -0.45 -4.89 3.00
N ASN A 121 0.26 -3.93 3.58
CA ASN A 121 0.13 -3.56 5.00
C ASN A 121 -1.21 -2.93 5.37
N ASN A 122 -1.95 -2.39 4.41
CA ASN A 122 -3.28 -1.84 4.64
C ASN A 122 -4.40 -2.79 4.19
N VAL A 123 -4.11 -4.06 3.90
CA VAL A 123 -5.10 -5.11 3.59
C VAL A 123 -5.03 -6.22 4.63
N CYS A 124 -6.21 -6.70 5.04
CA CYS A 124 -6.32 -7.65 6.13
C CYS A 124 -7.63 -8.43 6.04
N GLY A 125 -7.56 -9.76 5.85
CA GLY A 125 -8.74 -10.52 5.42
C GLY A 125 -9.39 -9.82 4.22
N ASN A 126 -10.73 -9.83 4.12
CA ASN A 126 -11.45 -9.14 3.03
C ASN A 126 -11.63 -7.62 3.21
N LYS A 127 -10.81 -6.98 4.05
CA LYS A 127 -10.91 -5.56 4.39
C LYS A 127 -9.64 -4.79 4.03
N ILE A 128 -9.79 -3.49 3.82
CA ILE A 128 -8.72 -2.53 3.53
C ILE A 128 -8.90 -1.26 4.35
N TYR A 129 -7.80 -0.73 4.88
CA TYR A 129 -7.72 0.60 5.46
C TYR A 129 -7.46 1.62 4.34
N GLU A 130 -8.46 2.46 4.06
CA GLU A 130 -8.38 3.49 3.02
C GLU A 130 -7.65 4.72 3.57
N ILE A 131 -6.48 5.01 3.00
CA ILE A 131 -5.67 6.19 3.30
C ILE A 131 -6.26 7.37 2.52
N LYS A 132 -6.43 8.51 3.19
CA LYS A 132 -6.92 9.75 2.57
C LYS A 132 -5.84 10.44 1.74
#